data_AF-A0A383W7H5-F1
#
_entry.id   AF-A0A383W7H5-F1
#
_cell.length_a   1.000
_cell.length_b   1.000
_cell.length_c   1.000
_cell.angle_alpha   90.00
_cell.angle_beta   90.00
_cell.angle_gamma   90.00
#
_symmetry.space_group_name_H-M   'P 1'
#
loop_
_entity.id
_entity.type
_entity.pdbx_description
1 polymer ?
#
loop_
_entity_poly.entity_id
_entity_poly.type
_entity_poly.pdbx_seq_one_letter_code
_entity_poly.pdbx_strand_id
1 'polypeptide(L)'
;MVPVQPEFLQGPVRVQRGVNTLSELGGSNWELAILLAPLVAAAASMVEYTEEDPKPQLEDACKVECLKEWHQYQECAKRIENSDHDGAHCTGWAFDYWKCIDKCVAPKLFQRLK
;
A
#
# COMPACT_ATOMS: atom_id res chain seq x y z
N MET A 1 1.84 -11.77 -23.56
CA MET A 1 0.84 -10.92 -22.89
C MET A 1 0.77 -11.38 -21.46
N VAL A 2 1.51 -10.73 -20.57
CA VAL A 2 1.55 -11.13 -19.15
C VAL A 2 0.28 -10.58 -18.49
N PRO A 3 -0.54 -11.41 -17.85
CA PRO A 3 -1.68 -10.93 -17.08
C PRO A 3 -1.12 -10.10 -15.91
N VAL A 4 -1.35 -8.80 -15.95
CA VAL A 4 -1.04 -7.89 -14.84
C VAL A 4 -1.98 -8.27 -13.72
N GLN A 5 -1.45 -8.95 -12.71
CA GLN A 5 -2.22 -9.33 -11.53
C GLN A 5 -2.79 -8.07 -10.85
N PRO A 6 -4.08 -8.07 -10.47
CA PRO A 6 -4.71 -6.96 -9.76
C PRO A 6 -4.24 -6.82 -8.30
N GLU A 7 -3.29 -7.65 -7.84
CA GLU A 7 -2.83 -7.67 -6.44
C GLU A 7 -1.70 -6.68 -6.16
N PHE A 8 -1.00 -6.17 -7.19
CA PHE A 8 0.16 -5.27 -6.97
C PHE A 8 -0.22 -3.82 -6.60
N LEU A 9 -1.52 -3.51 -6.50
CA LEU A 9 -2.03 -2.26 -5.92
C LEU A 9 -2.62 -2.45 -4.51
N GLN A 10 -2.38 -3.61 -3.88
CA GLN A 10 -2.64 -3.84 -2.46
C GLN A 10 -1.32 -3.90 -1.67
N GLY A 11 -0.43 -2.93 -1.91
CA GLY A 11 0.26 -2.36 -0.75
C GLY A 11 -0.83 -1.81 0.19
N PRO A 12 -0.63 -1.78 1.52
CA PRO A 12 -1.62 -1.21 2.41
C PRO A 12 -1.76 0.27 2.08
N VAL A 13 -2.73 0.59 1.23
CA VAL A 13 -3.47 1.83 1.33
C VAL A 13 -3.98 1.83 2.76
N ARG A 14 -3.26 2.49 3.67
CA ARG A 14 -3.79 2.86 4.98
C ARG A 14 -4.80 3.98 4.75
N VAL A 15 -5.86 3.65 4.01
CA VAL A 15 -7.18 4.20 4.28
C VAL A 15 -7.44 3.75 5.71
N GLN A 16 -7.33 4.69 6.65
CA GLN A 16 -7.99 4.56 7.93
C GLN A 16 -9.51 4.57 7.68
N ARG A 17 -10.02 3.50 7.05
CA ARG A 17 -11.40 3.09 7.26
C ARG A 17 -11.36 2.50 8.65
N GLY A 18 -11.97 3.20 9.60
CA GLY A 18 -12.24 2.67 10.93
C GLY A 18 -12.87 1.30 10.77
N VAL A 19 -12.11 0.27 11.10
CA VAL A 19 -12.57 -1.10 11.09
C VAL A 19 -13.43 -1.25 12.34
N ASN A 20 -14.75 -1.07 12.21
CA ASN A 20 -15.70 -1.53 13.23
C ASN A 20 -15.77 -3.06 13.18
N THR A 21 -14.73 -3.75 13.66
CA THR A 21 -14.71 -5.22 13.85
C THR A 21 -15.38 -5.59 15.17
N LEU A 22 -16.62 -5.13 15.37
CA LEU A 22 -17.44 -5.52 16.53
C LEU A 22 -18.66 -6.35 16.14
N SER A 23 -18.83 -6.67 14.85
CA SER A 23 -20.00 -7.42 14.36
C SER A 23 -19.76 -8.91 14.10
N GLU A 24 -18.53 -9.45 14.20
CA GLU A 24 -18.26 -10.85 13.80
C GLU A 24 -17.79 -11.81 14.90
N LEU A 25 -17.62 -11.36 16.15
CA LEU A 25 -17.43 -12.29 17.26
C LEU A 25 -18.75 -12.54 17.97
N GLY A 26 -19.48 -13.55 17.47
CA GLY A 26 -20.60 -14.15 18.19
C GLY A 26 -20.14 -14.63 19.56
N GLY A 27 -20.53 -13.92 20.61
CA GLY A 27 -20.19 -14.24 22.00
C GLY A 27 -20.54 -13.08 22.93
N SER A 28 -21.75 -13.11 23.47
CA SER A 28 -22.35 -12.11 24.35
C SER A 28 -21.63 -12.00 25.71
N ASN A 29 -20.44 -11.39 25.78
CA ASN A 29 -19.97 -10.73 27.00
C ASN A 29 -18.80 -9.77 26.72
N TRP A 30 -19.09 -8.47 26.64
CA TRP A 30 -18.12 -7.41 26.35
C TRP A 30 -17.06 -7.22 27.45
N GLU A 31 -17.33 -7.65 28.69
CA GLU A 31 -16.38 -7.55 29.80
C GLU A 31 -15.15 -8.47 29.63
N LEU A 32 -15.32 -9.64 29.02
CA LEU A 32 -14.21 -10.56 28.74
C LEU A 32 -13.31 -10.07 27.61
N ALA A 33 -13.85 -9.27 26.68
CA ALA A 33 -13.08 -8.67 25.60
C ALA A 33 -12.05 -7.66 26.12
N ILE A 34 -12.41 -6.88 27.15
CA ILE A 34 -11.52 -5.89 27.76
C ILE A 34 -10.31 -6.56 28.43
N LEU A 35 -10.54 -7.70 29.10
CA LEU A 35 -9.50 -8.41 29.84
C LEU A 35 -8.54 -9.21 28.94
N LEU A 36 -8.99 -9.64 27.75
CA LEU A 36 -8.17 -10.38 26.79
C LEU A 36 -7.57 -9.48 25.69
N ALA A 37 -7.99 -8.22 25.58
CA ALA A 37 -7.48 -7.26 24.60
C ALA A 37 -5.93 -7.13 24.57
N PRO A 38 -5.21 -7.11 25.71
CA PRO A 38 -3.74 -7.02 25.68
C PRO A 38 -3.08 -8.28 25.09
N LEU A 39 -3.70 -9.45 25.23
CA LEU A 39 -3.19 -10.72 24.74
C LEU A 39 -3.38 -10.87 23.22
N VAL A 40 -4.49 -10.36 22.69
CA VAL A 40 -4.82 -10.44 21.26
C VAL A 40 -4.07 -9.40 20.43
N ALA A 41 -3.79 -8.21 20.99
CA ALA A 41 -3.05 -7.15 20.31
C ALA A 41 -1.57 -7.49 20.05
N ALA A 42 -0.98 -8.37 20.87
CA ALA A 42 0.44 -8.74 20.76
C ALA A 42 0.77 -9.73 19.62
N ALA A 43 -0.22 -10.35 18.98
CA ALA A 43 -0.02 -11.47 18.04
C ALA A 43 -0.23 -11.15 16.55
N ALA A 44 -0.53 -9.90 16.18
CA ALA A 44 -0.74 -9.50 14.78
C ALA A 44 0.60 -9.24 14.04
N SER A 45 1.20 -10.33 13.56
CA SER A 45 2.13 -10.44 12.42
C SER A 45 3.35 -9.48 12.35
N MET A 46 4.45 -9.87 13.00
CA MET A 46 5.80 -9.56 12.51
C MET A 46 6.18 -10.64 11.49
N VAL A 47 6.25 -10.29 10.21
CA VAL A 47 7.06 -11.05 9.25
C VAL A 47 8.50 -10.64 9.52
N GLU A 48 9.23 -11.43 10.31
CA GLU A 48 10.67 -11.22 10.48
C GLU A 48 11.40 -11.88 9.31
N TYR A 49 11.71 -11.08 8.29
CA TYR A 49 12.63 -11.44 7.21
C TYR A 49 13.93 -10.66 7.42
N THR A 50 14.93 -11.34 7.98
CA THR A 50 16.25 -10.80 8.29
C THR A 50 17.20 -10.90 7.10
N GLU A 51 16.87 -10.19 6.04
CA GLU A 51 17.82 -9.73 5.02
C GLU A 51 17.25 -8.42 4.48
N GLU A 52 17.84 -7.30 4.90
CA GLU A 52 17.35 -5.94 4.61
C GLU A 52 17.33 -5.71 3.09
N ASP A 53 16.15 -5.81 2.47
CA ASP A 53 15.97 -5.42 1.07
C ASP A 53 16.30 -3.92 0.94
N PRO A 54 17.32 -3.53 0.14
CA PRO A 54 17.67 -2.13 -0.05
C PRO A 54 16.64 -1.36 -0.91
N LYS A 55 15.71 -2.06 -1.57
CA LYS A 55 14.75 -1.47 -2.51
C LYS A 55 13.82 -0.43 -1.87
N PRO A 56 13.13 -0.67 -0.73
CA PRO A 56 12.18 0.31 -0.18
C PRO A 56 12.83 1.64 0.20
N GLN A 57 14.05 1.59 0.72
CA GLN A 57 14.83 2.78 1.09
C GLN A 57 15.19 3.63 -0.14
N LEU A 58 15.51 2.96 -1.26
CA LEU A 58 15.80 3.62 -2.53
C LEU A 58 14.54 4.18 -3.19
N GLU A 59 13.41 3.47 -3.09
CA GLU A 59 12.10 3.96 -3.56
C GLU A 59 11.70 5.24 -2.84
N ASP A 60 11.82 5.30 -1.51
CA ASP A 60 11.51 6.49 -0.71
C ASP A 60 12.35 7.70 -1.12
N ALA A 61 13.64 7.50 -1.37
CA ALA A 61 14.53 8.55 -1.85
C ALA A 61 14.17 9.03 -3.27
N CYS A 62 13.54 8.20 -4.10
CA CYS A 62 13.15 8.53 -5.48
C CYS A 62 11.78 9.21 -5.59
N LYS A 63 10.94 9.19 -4.55
CA LYS A 63 9.61 9.83 -4.55
C LYS A 63 9.68 11.34 -4.81
N VAL A 64 10.72 12.01 -4.30
CA VAL A 64 10.89 13.46 -4.47
C VAL A 64 11.20 13.87 -5.91
N GLU A 65 11.82 12.99 -6.70
CA GLU A 65 12.13 13.25 -8.11
C GLU A 65 10.90 13.05 -9.02
N CYS A 66 9.95 12.23 -8.58
CA CYS A 66 8.75 11.83 -9.34
C CYS A 66 7.47 12.55 -8.89
N LEU A 67 7.60 13.75 -8.30
CA LEU A 67 6.46 14.52 -7.78
C LEU A 67 5.48 14.97 -8.87
N LYS A 68 5.94 15.17 -10.10
CA LYS A 68 5.11 15.60 -11.22
C LYS A 68 4.09 14.52 -11.59
N GLU A 69 4.55 13.28 -11.71
CA GLU A 69 3.73 12.11 -12.01
C GLU A 69 2.80 11.81 -10.82
N TRP A 70 3.30 11.96 -9.59
CA TRP A 70 2.49 11.84 -8.37
C TRP A 70 1.31 12.82 -8.35
N HIS A 71 1.52 14.09 -8.71
CA HIS A 71 0.45 15.08 -8.77
C HIS A 71 -0.63 14.69 -9.79
N GLN A 72 -0.23 14.19 -10.96
CA GLN A 72 -1.18 13.77 -12.00
C GLN A 72 -2.00 12.54 -11.57
N TYR A 73 -1.37 11.61 -10.86
CA TYR A 73 -2.06 10.49 -10.24
C TYR A 73 -3.08 10.96 -9.19
N GLN A 74 -2.71 11.91 -8.32
CA GLN A 74 -3.63 12.48 -7.32
C GLN A 74 -4.84 13.18 -7.95
N GLU A 75 -4.63 13.96 -9.01
CA GLU A 75 -5.72 14.62 -9.73
C GLU A 75 -6.64 13.61 -10.41
N CYS A 76 -6.07 12.52 -10.95
CA CYS A 76 -6.87 11.40 -11.45
C CYS A 76 -7.69 10.75 -10.32
N ALA A 77 -7.08 10.48 -9.17
CA ALA A 77 -7.75 9.83 -8.04
C ALA A 77 -8.95 10.65 -7.55
N LYS A 78 -8.78 11.97 -7.40
CA LYS A 78 -9.87 12.90 -7.05
C LYS A 78 -11.00 12.90 -8.07
N ARG A 79 -10.69 12.77 -9.36
CA ARG A 79 -11.72 12.67 -10.41
C ARG A 79 -12.55 11.40 -10.23
N ILE A 80 -11.91 10.27 -9.95
CA ILE A 80 -12.59 8.97 -9.76
C ILE A 80 -13.42 8.95 -8.48
N GLU A 81 -12.92 9.54 -7.38
CA GLU A 81 -13.69 9.66 -6.14
C GLU A 81 -15.04 10.37 -6.33
N ASN A 82 -15.13 11.28 -7.29
CA ASN A 82 -16.33 12.03 -7.62
C ASN A 82 -17.12 11.48 -8.83
N SER A 83 -16.69 10.37 -9.43
CA SER A 83 -17.39 9.77 -10.57
C SER A 83 -17.93 8.38 -10.26
N ASP A 84 -19.25 8.24 -10.32
CA ASP A 84 -19.99 6.97 -10.16
C ASP A 84 -19.89 6.07 -11.41
N HIS A 85 -18.84 6.23 -12.22
CA HIS A 85 -18.65 5.45 -13.44
C HIS A 85 -17.97 4.13 -13.10
N ASP A 86 -18.74 3.05 -13.16
CA ASP A 86 -18.24 1.67 -13.10
C ASP A 86 -17.23 1.45 -14.25
N GLY A 87 -15.93 1.42 -13.90
CA GLY A 87 -14.82 1.26 -14.84
C GLY A 87 -13.88 2.46 -14.96
N ALA A 88 -14.08 3.52 -14.18
CA ALA A 88 -13.08 4.57 -14.06
C ALA A 88 -11.81 4.04 -13.36
N HIS A 89 -10.65 4.17 -13.99
CA HIS A 89 -9.37 3.71 -13.45
C HIS A 89 -8.23 4.73 -13.64
N CYS A 90 -7.35 4.85 -12.65
CA CYS A 90 -6.13 5.67 -12.71
C CYS A 90 -4.86 4.87 -12.99
N THR A 91 -4.99 3.63 -13.48
CA THR A 91 -3.86 2.73 -13.72
C THR A 91 -2.82 3.33 -14.66
N GLY A 92 -3.22 4.10 -15.68
CA GLY A 92 -2.28 4.81 -16.57
C GLY A 92 -1.35 5.75 -15.80
N TRP A 93 -1.91 6.66 -15.00
CA TRP A 93 -1.13 7.58 -14.18
C TRP A 93 -0.32 6.88 -13.10
N ALA A 94 -0.85 5.79 -12.53
CA ALA A 94 -0.12 4.96 -11.59
C ALA A 94 1.11 4.34 -12.26
N PHE A 95 0.99 3.80 -13.48
CA PHE A 95 2.11 3.23 -14.22
C PHE A 95 3.17 4.28 -14.55
N ASP A 96 2.78 5.50 -14.91
CA ASP A 96 3.73 6.58 -15.18
C ASP A 96 4.53 6.98 -13.93
N TYR A 97 3.87 7.05 -12.77
CA TYR A 97 4.52 7.28 -11.48
C TYR A 97 5.50 6.18 -11.11
N TRP A 98 5.08 4.91 -11.18
CA TRP A 98 5.94 3.77 -10.88
C TRP A 98 7.10 3.64 -11.87
N LYS A 99 6.87 3.93 -13.15
CA LYS A 99 7.93 3.97 -14.16
C LYS A 99 8.99 5.02 -13.85
N CYS A 100 8.61 6.17 -13.32
CA CYS A 100 9.56 7.18 -12.87
C CYS A 100 10.40 6.67 -11.68
N ILE A 101 9.74 6.07 -10.68
CA ILE A 101 10.43 5.49 -9.51
C ILE A 101 11.40 4.38 -9.94
N ASP A 102 10.94 3.42 -10.74
CA ASP A 102 11.75 2.30 -11.20
C ASP A 102 12.97 2.78 -11.99
N LYS A 103 12.80 3.82 -12.82
CA LYS A 103 13.90 4.44 -13.56
C LYS A 103 14.95 5.07 -12.63
N CYS A 104 14.52 5.67 -11.52
CA CYS A 104 15.41 6.25 -10.51
C CYS A 104 16.09 5.17 -9.65
N VAL A 105 15.36 4.12 -9.29
CA VAL A 105 15.83 3.04 -8.39
C VAL A 105 16.77 2.09 -9.09
N ALA A 106 16.50 1.71 -10.35
CA ALA A 106 17.26 0.71 -11.10
C ALA A 106 18.80 0.87 -11.01
N PRO A 107 19.40 2.04 -11.32
CA PRO A 107 20.85 2.17 -11.25
C PRO A 107 21.41 2.05 -9.82
N LYS A 108 20.65 2.49 -8.81
CA LYS A 108 21.06 2.45 -7.39
C LYS A 108 20.94 1.05 -6.81
N LEU A 109 19.90 0.33 -7.21
CA LEU A 109 19.59 -1.02 -6.73
C LEU A 109 20.61 -2.04 -7.26
N PHE A 110 20.88 -2.03 -8.57
CA PHE A 110 21.87 -2.95 -9.16
C PHE A 110 23.33 -2.65 -8.76
N GLN A 111 23.61 -1.49 -8.17
CA GLN A 111 24.91 -1.23 -7.53
C GLN A 111 25.03 -1.88 -6.15
N ARG A 112 23.91 -2.11 -5.46
CA ARG A 112 23.87 -2.70 -4.11
C ARG A 112 23.72 -4.21 -4.12
N LEU A 113 23.07 -4.74 -5.16
CA LEU A 113 22.93 -6.17 -5.40
C LEU A 113 24.24 -6.73 -5.98
N LYS A 114 24.78 -7.78 -5.35
CA LYS A 114 26.04 -8.45 -5.74
C LYS A 114 25.76 -9.82 -6.36
#